data_AF-A0A524AF51-F1
#
_entry.id   AF-A0A524AF51-F1
#
_cell.length_a   1.000
_cell.length_b   1.000
_cell.length_c   1.000
_cell.angle_alpha   90.00
_cell.angle_beta   90.00
_cell.angle_gamma   90.00
#
_symmetry.space_group_name_H-M   'P 1'
#
loop_
_entity.id
_entity.type
_entity.pdbx_description
1 polymer ?
#
loop_
_entity_poly.entity_id
_entity_poly.type
_entity_poly.pdbx_seq_one_letter_code
_entity_poly.pdbx_strand_id
1 'polypeptide(L)'
;MGRTLHYRTKEAVTAEEFEQIWGIVKKYNAGHEWAYENIKLWKDASGALWGFTKVNDNDRDRKLVIQAIKEMSKMTPRLTWMFYDEGGLEKGKWVKLRGGK
;
A
#
# COMPACT_ATOMS: atom_id res chain seq x y z
N MET A 1 15.33 -13.46 -5.48
CA MET A 1 14.24 -13.26 -6.46
C MET A 1 13.23 -12.30 -5.83
N GLY A 2 12.80 -11.23 -6.51
CA GLY A 2 11.87 -10.26 -5.91
C GLY A 2 10.42 -10.76 -5.88
N ARG A 3 9.57 -10.11 -5.07
CA ARG A 3 8.12 -10.39 -4.97
C ARG A 3 7.30 -9.13 -5.16
N THR A 4 6.04 -9.25 -5.55
CA THR A 4 5.14 -8.10 -5.76
C THR A 4 4.12 -8.00 -4.65
N LEU A 5 3.96 -6.79 -4.10
CA LEU A 5 2.89 -6.45 -3.19
C LEU A 5 1.83 -5.69 -3.97
N HIS A 6 0.60 -6.20 -3.97
CA HIS A 6 -0.56 -5.55 -4.57
C HIS A 6 -1.42 -4.95 -3.46
N TYR A 7 -1.95 -3.76 -3.69
CA TYR A 7 -2.82 -3.09 -2.72
C TYR A 7 -3.89 -2.27 -3.41
N ARG A 8 -5.09 -2.22 -2.82
CA ARG A 8 -6.22 -1.43 -3.32
C ARG A 8 -7.19 -1.04 -2.22
N THR A 9 -7.94 0.04 -2.42
CA THR A 9 -9.11 0.37 -1.59
C THR A 9 -10.36 -0.29 -2.18
N LYS A 10 -11.35 -0.56 -1.33
CA LYS A 10 -12.68 -0.99 -1.80
C LYS A 10 -13.54 0.21 -2.18
N GLU A 11 -13.47 1.25 -1.37
CA GLU A 11 -14.24 2.47 -1.52
C GLU A 11 -13.49 3.48 -2.40
N ALA A 12 -14.27 4.32 -3.08
CA ALA A 12 -13.76 5.48 -3.79
C ALA A 12 -13.13 6.47 -2.80
N VAL A 13 -12.01 7.07 -3.17
CA VAL A 13 -11.24 7.98 -2.31
C VAL A 13 -11.62 9.43 -2.61
N THR A 14 -11.89 10.21 -1.56
CA THR A 14 -12.16 11.65 -1.68
C THR A 14 -10.87 12.42 -1.99
N ALA A 15 -10.98 13.68 -2.40
CA ALA A 15 -9.80 14.51 -2.66
C ALA A 15 -8.93 14.66 -1.40
N GLU A 16 -9.54 14.94 -0.25
CA GLU A 16 -8.84 15.11 1.02
C GLU A 16 -8.14 13.83 1.50
N GLU A 17 -8.80 12.67 1.38
CA GLU A 17 -8.20 11.38 1.69
C GLU A 17 -7.03 11.07 0.74
N PHE A 18 -7.17 11.40 -0.54
CA PHE A 18 -6.11 11.21 -1.54
C PHE A 18 -4.87 12.04 -1.20
N GLU A 19 -5.04 13.31 -0.80
CA GLU A 19 -3.92 14.16 -0.39
C GLU A 19 -3.21 13.61 0.85
N GLN A 20 -3.96 13.13 1.84
CA GLN A 20 -3.39 12.49 3.04
C GLN A 20 -2.60 11.24 2.70
N ILE A 21 -3.17 10.36 1.85
CA ILE A 21 -2.51 9.16 1.36
C ILE A 21 -1.23 9.52 0.59
N TRP A 22 -1.31 10.51 -0.28
CA TRP A 22 -0.18 10.95 -1.10
C TRP A 22 0.96 11.51 -0.25
N GLY A 23 0.64 12.22 0.84
CA GLY A 23 1.63 12.66 1.83
C GLY A 23 2.41 11.49 2.44
N ILE A 24 1.72 10.40 2.78
CA ILE A 24 2.36 9.19 3.30
C ILE A 24 3.24 8.53 2.23
N VAL A 25 2.74 8.39 0.99
CA VAL A 25 3.54 7.84 -0.13
C VAL A 25 4.84 8.62 -0.28
N LYS A 26 4.77 9.96 -0.32
CA LYS A 26 5.96 10.82 -0.42
C LYS A 26 6.91 10.63 0.75
N LYS A 27 6.41 10.57 1.99
CA LYS A 27 7.22 10.34 3.19
C LYS A 27 8.02 9.04 3.10
N TYR A 28 7.39 7.94 2.73
CA TYR A 28 8.08 6.64 2.63
C TYR A 28 9.00 6.55 1.40
N ASN A 29 8.63 7.19 0.28
CA ASN A 29 9.46 7.21 -0.92
C ASN A 29 10.70 8.12 -0.79
N ALA A 30 10.60 9.23 -0.05
CA ALA A 30 11.73 10.14 0.17
C ALA A 30 12.64 9.67 1.31
N GLY A 31 12.10 8.97 2.31
CA GLY A 31 12.83 8.54 3.50
C GLY A 31 13.52 7.18 3.40
N HIS A 32 13.42 6.49 2.26
CA HIS A 32 13.96 5.14 2.08
C HIS A 32 14.56 4.95 0.68
N GLU A 33 15.73 4.32 0.63
CA GLU A 33 16.35 3.89 -0.63
C GLU A 33 15.79 2.51 -1.03
N TRP A 34 14.91 2.51 -2.02
CA TRP A 34 14.21 1.32 -2.48
C TRP A 34 15.10 0.44 -3.34
N ALA A 35 15.10 -0.87 -3.07
CA ALA A 35 15.93 -1.80 -3.84
C ALA A 35 15.38 -2.08 -5.25
N TYR A 36 14.08 -1.89 -5.47
CA TYR A 36 13.42 -2.13 -6.75
C TYR A 36 12.49 -0.98 -7.14
N GLU A 37 11.31 -0.92 -6.52
CA GLU A 37 10.30 0.08 -6.85
C GLU A 37 9.84 0.86 -5.64
N ASN A 38 9.56 2.14 -5.88
CA ASN A 38 8.86 3.01 -4.94
C ASN A 38 7.38 2.62 -4.82
N ILE A 39 6.72 3.09 -3.76
CA ILE A 39 5.27 2.97 -3.58
C ILE A 39 4.58 3.83 -4.64
N LYS A 40 3.62 3.25 -5.37
CA LYS A 40 2.86 3.91 -6.44
C LYS A 40 1.38 3.62 -6.28
N LEU A 41 0.54 4.62 -6.51
CA LEU A 41 -0.91 4.53 -6.42
C LEU A 41 -1.54 5.22 -7.62
N TRP A 42 -2.61 4.60 -8.14
CA TRP A 42 -3.43 5.12 -9.22
C TRP A 42 -4.90 5.06 -8.83
N LYS A 43 -5.70 5.96 -9.38
CA LYS A 43 -7.15 5.99 -9.21
C LYS A 43 -7.79 5.26 -10.38
N ASP A 44 -8.69 4.32 -10.11
CA ASP A 44 -9.49 3.65 -11.14
C ASP A 44 -10.74 4.46 -11.52
N ALA A 45 -11.52 3.95 -12.48
CA ALA A 45 -12.74 4.61 -12.95
C ALA A 45 -13.83 4.73 -11.86
N SER A 46 -13.83 3.86 -10.84
CA SER A 46 -14.74 3.95 -9.69
C SER A 46 -14.26 4.95 -8.64
N GLY A 47 -13.04 5.46 -8.80
CA GLY A 47 -12.39 6.35 -7.86
C GLY A 47 -11.68 5.64 -6.71
N ALA A 48 -11.61 4.31 -6.73
CA ALA A 48 -10.81 3.54 -5.78
C ALA A 48 -9.32 3.67 -6.12
N LEU A 49 -8.47 3.56 -5.10
CA LEU A 49 -7.03 3.52 -5.30
C LEU A 49 -6.56 2.08 -5.46
N TRP A 50 -5.58 1.88 -6.32
CA TRP A 50 -4.87 0.63 -6.46
C TRP A 50 -3.40 0.88 -6.79
N GLY A 51 -2.57 -0.10 -6.49
CA GLY A 51 -1.14 -0.02 -6.73
C GLY A 51 -0.47 -1.37 -6.56
N PHE A 52 0.76 -1.43 -7.06
CA PHE A 52 1.63 -2.56 -6.79
C PHE A 52 3.06 -2.06 -6.66
N THR A 53 3.86 -2.78 -5.87
CA THR A 53 5.27 -2.48 -5.66
C THR A 53 6.05 -3.78 -5.64
N LYS A 54 7.04 -3.90 -6.54
CA LYS A 54 8.02 -4.97 -6.47
C LYS A 54 9.02 -4.67 -5.37
N VAL A 55 9.20 -5.61 -4.46
CA VAL A 55 10.11 -5.51 -3.31
C VAL A 55 11.16 -6.60 -3.37
N ASN A 56 12.32 -6.32 -2.76
CA ASN A 56 13.36 -7.33 -2.61
C ASN A 56 12.94 -8.37 -1.58
N ASP A 57 13.52 -9.57 -1.69
CA ASP A 57 13.21 -10.68 -0.80
C ASP A 57 13.71 -10.46 0.63
N ASN A 58 14.54 -9.43 0.86
CA ASN A 58 15.18 -9.13 2.14
C ASN A 58 14.23 -8.65 3.27
N ASP A 59 12.91 -8.81 3.13
CA ASP A 59 11.83 -8.43 4.05
C ASP A 59 11.78 -6.95 4.52
N ARG A 60 12.82 -6.14 4.30
CA ARG A 60 12.90 -4.74 4.73
C ARG A 60 11.93 -3.87 3.95
N ASP A 61 12.03 -3.89 2.62
CA ASP A 61 11.15 -3.12 1.74
C ASP A 61 9.69 -3.55 1.92
N ARG A 62 9.45 -4.86 2.08
CA ARG A 62 8.13 -5.40 2.39
C ARG A 62 7.54 -4.79 3.65
N LYS A 63 8.30 -4.79 4.76
CA LYS A 63 7.82 -4.24 6.03
C LYS A 63 7.47 -2.76 5.89
N LEU A 64 8.26 -1.99 5.14
CA LEU A 64 7.99 -0.58 4.88
C LEU A 64 6.73 -0.36 4.06
N VAL A 65 6.50 -1.13 3.00
CA VAL A 65 5.25 -1.04 2.22
C VAL A 65 4.04 -1.39 3.11
N ILE A 66 4.11 -2.47 3.90
CA ILE A 66 3.03 -2.85 4.81
C ILE A 66 2.79 -1.76 5.86
N GLN A 67 3.86 -1.15 6.38
CA GLN A 67 3.75 -0.06 7.36
C GLN A 67 3.12 1.19 6.73
N ALA A 68 3.49 1.53 5.50
CA ALA A 68 2.88 2.63 4.76
C ALA A 68 1.38 2.38 4.54
N ILE A 69 0.97 1.18 4.12
CA ILE A 69 -0.44 0.81 3.94
C ILE A 69 -1.21 0.89 5.27
N LYS A 70 -0.61 0.42 6.38
CA LYS A 70 -1.20 0.54 7.71
C LYS A 70 -1.38 2.00 8.12
N GLU A 71 -0.38 2.86 7.86
CA GLU A 71 -0.46 4.28 8.14
C GLU A 71 -1.55 4.96 7.30
N MET A 72 -1.65 4.64 6.01
CA MET A 72 -2.73 5.10 5.13
C MET A 72 -4.10 4.66 5.67
N SER A 73 -4.24 3.40 6.07
CA SER A 73 -5.48 2.86 6.64
C SER A 73 -5.86 3.53 7.96
N LYS A 74 -4.89 3.95 8.79
CA LYS A 74 -5.16 4.72 10.02
C LYS A 74 -5.65 6.14 9.73
N MET A 75 -5.02 6.82 8.77
CA MET A 75 -5.37 8.19 8.38
C MET A 75 -6.70 8.24 7.60
N THR A 76 -7.06 7.13 6.95
CA THR A 76 -8.31 7.00 6.19
C THR A 76 -9.19 5.90 6.78
N PRO A 77 -9.73 6.07 8.00
CA PRO A 77 -10.46 5.01 8.72
C PRO A 77 -11.76 4.58 8.00
N ARG A 78 -12.27 5.44 7.10
CA ARG A 78 -13.38 5.14 6.22
C ARG A 78 -13.02 4.08 5.18
N LEU A 79 -11.78 4.08 4.68
CA LEU A 79 -11.32 3.23 3.59
C LEU A 79 -10.91 1.84 4.11
N THR A 80 -11.38 0.82 3.39
CA THR A 80 -10.95 -0.56 3.54
C THR A 80 -9.84 -0.83 2.54
N TRP A 81 -8.62 -0.99 3.05
CA TRP A 81 -7.46 -1.38 2.27
C TRP A 81 -7.42 -2.91 2.13
N MET A 82 -7.16 -3.39 0.93
CA MET A 82 -6.90 -4.79 0.63
C MET A 82 -5.46 -4.88 0.17
N PHE A 83 -4.67 -5.76 0.77
CA PHE A 83 -3.31 -6.03 0.32
C PHE A 83 -3.11 -7.53 0.05
N TYR A 84 -2.22 -7.84 -0.88
CA TYR A 84 -1.88 -9.19 -1.30
C TYR A 84 -0.39 -9.27 -1.60
N ASP A 85 0.26 -10.29 -1.06
CA ASP A 85 1.70 -10.54 -1.21
C ASP A 85 1.89 -11.82 -2.03
N GLU A 86 2.40 -11.68 -3.27
CA GLU A 86 2.62 -12.80 -4.20
C GLU A 86 3.64 -13.83 -3.70
N GLY A 87 4.50 -13.48 -2.74
CA GLY A 87 5.58 -14.34 -2.23
C GLY A 87 5.64 -14.45 -0.70
N GLY A 88 4.59 -14.04 0.01
CA GLY A 88 4.58 -13.95 1.48
C GLY A 88 4.10 -15.22 2.20
N LEU A 89 4.42 -15.29 3.50
CA LEU A 89 4.01 -16.36 4.45
C LEU A 89 2.48 -16.66 4.46
N GLU A 90 1.65 -15.73 3.99
CA GLU A 90 0.19 -15.89 3.98
C GLU A 90 -0.36 -16.63 2.75
N LYS A 91 0.51 -17.30 1.96
CA LYS A 91 0.14 -18.18 0.84
C LYS A 91 -0.85 -17.53 -0.15
N GLY A 92 -0.63 -16.26 -0.49
CA GLY A 92 -1.47 -15.57 -1.47
C GLY A 92 -2.91 -15.34 -0.99
N LYS A 93 -3.10 -14.80 0.22
CA LYS A 93 -4.43 -14.32 0.67
C LYS A 93 -4.49 -12.80 0.68
N TRP A 94 -5.63 -12.28 0.24
CA TRP A 94 -5.95 -10.87 0.42
C TRP A 94 -6.25 -10.59 1.89
N VAL A 95 -5.46 -9.73 2.50
CA VAL A 95 -5.67 -9.23 3.85
C VAL A 95 -6.39 -7.89 3.77
N LYS A 96 -7.35 -7.70 4.65
CA LYS A 96 -8.13 -6.47 4.76
C LYS A 96 -7.62 -5.68 5.96
N LEU A 97 -7.38 -4.39 5.75
CA LEU A 97 -6.97 -3.43 6.78
C LEU A 97 -7.96 -2.27 6.82
N ARG A 98 -8.51 -1.96 7.98
CA ARG A 98 -9.39 -0.80 8.16
C ARG A 98 -9.08 -0.10 9.48
N GLY A 99 -8.82 1.20 9.42
CA GLY A 99 -8.36 1.95 10.60
C GLY A 99 -6.98 1.47 11.12
N GLY A 100 -6.17 0.86 10.25
CA GLY A 100 -4.85 0.33 10.60
C GLY A 100 -4.82 -0.96 11.40
N LYS A 101 -5.96 -1.66 11.50
CA LYS A 101 -6.09 -2.99 12.10
C LYS A 101 -6.52 -4.01 11.05
#